data_AF-A0A2S9FHQ9-F1
#
_entry.id   AF-A0A2S9FHQ9-F1
#
_cell.length_a   1.000
_cell.length_b   1.000
_cell.length_c   1.000
_cell.angle_alpha   90.00
_cell.angle_beta   90.00
_cell.angle_gamma   90.00
#
_symmetry.space_group_name_H-M   'P 1'
#
loop_
_entity.id
_entity.type
_entity.pdbx_description
1 polymer ?
#
loop_
_entity_poly.entity_id
_entity_poly.type
_entity_poly.pdbx_seq_one_letter_code
_entity_poly.pdbx_strand_id
1 'polypeptide(L)'
;VAEMREQGAFVEGAIACGHSVGEYTALACVSGVYQLEALLEVVFHRGSKMHDIVPRDAQGRSNYRLAAIRPSQIDLDDNDVTDFIAEIAERTGEFLQIVNFNLRGSQYAIAGTVRGLEELEAEVERRREISGGKRSFILVPGIDVPFHSEVLRVGVADFRRSLERVMPTDADPELLIGKYIPNLVPRPFTLDRDFIEEIRDLVPAEPLDEILADYDTWRNERPR
;
A
#
# COMPACT_ATOMS: atom_id res chain seq x y z
N VAL A 1 -8.70 -20.62 2.72
CA VAL A 1 -7.81 -21.16 3.79
C VAL A 1 -8.54 -22.09 4.73
N ALA A 2 -9.75 -21.76 5.21
CA ALA A 2 -10.53 -22.66 6.08
C ALA A 2 -10.64 -24.10 5.53
N GLU A 3 -11.09 -24.25 4.29
CA GLU A 3 -11.16 -25.55 3.61
C GLU A 3 -9.78 -26.24 3.49
N MET A 4 -8.73 -25.49 3.12
CA MET A 4 -7.37 -26.05 3.05
C MET A 4 -6.85 -26.54 4.41
N ARG A 5 -7.21 -25.85 5.51
CA ARG A 5 -6.88 -26.30 6.87
C ARG A 5 -7.67 -27.55 7.24
N GLU A 6 -8.97 -27.57 6.94
CA GLU A 6 -9.84 -28.74 7.20
C GLU A 6 -9.36 -29.99 6.43
N GLN A 7 -8.88 -29.81 5.20
CA GLN A 7 -8.32 -30.88 4.37
C GLN A 7 -6.87 -31.25 4.76
N GLY A 8 -6.26 -30.59 5.74
CA GLY A 8 -4.87 -30.83 6.16
C GLY A 8 -3.81 -30.40 5.13
N ALA A 9 -4.18 -29.58 4.14
CA ALA A 9 -3.30 -29.07 3.10
C ALA A 9 -2.59 -27.76 3.50
N PHE A 10 -3.03 -27.10 4.56
CA PHE A 10 -2.39 -25.90 5.08
C PHE A 10 -1.14 -26.23 5.88
N VAL A 11 -0.03 -25.56 5.56
CA VAL A 11 1.25 -25.72 6.27
C VAL A 11 1.31 -24.74 7.42
N GLU A 12 1.43 -25.25 8.64
CA GLU A 12 1.67 -24.42 9.82
C GLU A 12 3.01 -23.69 9.73
N GLY A 13 3.02 -22.40 10.11
CA GLY A 13 4.21 -21.55 10.01
C GLY A 13 4.53 -21.02 8.61
N ALA A 14 3.63 -21.17 7.64
CA ALA A 14 3.77 -20.54 6.32
C ALA A 14 3.85 -19.01 6.45
N ILE A 15 4.69 -18.39 5.61
CA ILE A 15 4.75 -16.94 5.48
C ILE A 15 3.51 -16.44 4.73
N ALA A 16 2.92 -15.36 5.23
CA ALA A 16 1.74 -14.69 4.76
C ALA A 16 2.07 -13.28 4.26
N CYS A 17 1.61 -12.99 3.06
CA CYS A 17 1.59 -11.65 2.50
C CYS A 17 0.31 -11.49 1.67
N GLY A 18 -0.19 -10.27 1.54
CA GLY A 18 -1.36 -9.98 0.72
C GLY A 18 -1.24 -8.60 0.10
N HIS A 19 -1.60 -8.47 -1.17
CA HIS A 19 -1.48 -7.21 -1.89
C HIS A 19 -2.62 -6.25 -1.51
N SER A 20 -2.28 -5.08 -0.95
CA SER A 20 -3.23 -4.03 -0.56
C SER A 20 -4.36 -4.58 0.34
N VAL A 21 -5.62 -4.50 -0.08
CA VAL A 21 -6.77 -5.06 0.64
C VAL A 21 -6.64 -6.54 0.99
N GLY A 22 -5.87 -7.32 0.20
CA GLY A 22 -5.61 -8.73 0.47
C GLY A 22 -4.79 -8.99 1.73
N GLU A 23 -4.07 -7.98 2.24
CA GLU A 23 -3.27 -8.06 3.47
C GLU A 23 -4.14 -8.41 4.69
N TYR A 24 -5.32 -7.81 4.79
CA TYR A 24 -6.27 -8.10 5.88
C TYR A 24 -6.70 -9.58 5.85
N THR A 25 -6.97 -10.11 4.66
CA THR A 25 -7.31 -11.52 4.49
C THR A 25 -6.13 -12.44 4.82
N ALA A 26 -4.90 -12.06 4.43
CA ALA A 26 -3.70 -12.84 4.73
C ALA A 26 -3.47 -12.94 6.25
N LEU A 27 -3.58 -11.82 6.95
CA LEU A 27 -3.52 -11.76 8.41
C LEU A 27 -4.63 -12.60 9.06
N ALA A 28 -5.89 -12.41 8.68
CA ALA A 28 -7.01 -13.20 9.22
C ALA A 28 -6.80 -14.71 9.02
N CYS A 29 -6.37 -15.11 7.82
CA CYS A 29 -6.28 -16.53 7.46
C CYS A 29 -5.10 -17.25 8.11
N VAL A 30 -3.94 -16.59 8.25
CA VAL A 30 -2.72 -17.27 8.70
C VAL A 30 -2.53 -17.12 10.20
N SER A 31 -2.73 -15.91 10.73
CA SER A 31 -2.47 -15.62 12.14
C SER A 31 -3.70 -15.74 13.04
N GLY A 32 -4.92 -15.69 12.49
CA GLY A 32 -6.14 -15.68 13.31
C GLY A 32 -6.27 -14.43 14.18
N VAL A 33 -5.53 -13.35 13.87
CA VAL A 33 -5.48 -12.11 14.66
C VAL A 33 -6.82 -11.38 14.75
N TYR A 34 -7.79 -11.66 13.87
CA TYR A 34 -9.16 -11.15 14.04
C TYR A 34 -10.21 -12.16 13.58
N GLN A 35 -11.39 -12.03 14.19
CA GLN A 35 -12.61 -12.74 13.80
C GLN A 35 -13.06 -12.27 12.40
N LEU A 36 -13.83 -13.11 11.70
CA LEU A 36 -14.29 -12.83 10.34
C LEU A 36 -15.15 -11.56 10.28
N GLU A 37 -15.97 -11.33 11.30
CA GLU A 37 -16.85 -10.17 11.42
C GLU A 37 -16.05 -8.87 11.49
N ALA A 38 -14.98 -8.86 12.30
CA ALA A 38 -14.06 -7.73 12.42
C ALA A 38 -13.33 -7.45 11.10
N LEU A 39 -12.88 -8.51 10.39
CA LEU A 39 -12.29 -8.37 9.06
C LEU A 39 -13.26 -7.69 8.08
N LEU A 40 -14.51 -8.15 8.02
CA LEU A 40 -15.52 -7.60 7.12
C LEU A 40 -15.84 -6.14 7.45
N GLU A 41 -15.96 -5.80 8.73
CA GLU A 41 -16.18 -4.42 9.18
C GLU A 41 -15.04 -3.50 8.77
N VAL A 42 -13.78 -3.91 8.98
CA VAL A 42 -12.59 -3.13 8.60
C VAL A 42 -12.52 -2.91 7.10
N VAL A 43 -12.70 -3.97 6.30
CA VAL A 43 -12.62 -3.88 4.83
C VAL A 43 -13.75 -3.01 4.29
N PHE A 44 -14.97 -3.14 4.83
CA PHE A 44 -16.10 -2.28 4.46
C PHE A 44 -15.83 -0.82 4.79
N HIS A 45 -15.43 -0.53 6.03
CA HIS A 45 -15.16 0.82 6.49
C HIS A 45 -14.01 1.47 5.70
N ARG A 46 -12.96 0.70 5.36
CA ARG A 46 -11.87 1.15 4.46
C ARG A 46 -12.42 1.59 3.11
N GLY A 47 -13.29 0.75 2.50
CA GLY A 47 -13.90 1.04 1.20
C GLY A 47 -14.74 2.31 1.22
N SER A 48 -15.60 2.47 2.23
CA SER A 48 -16.45 3.66 2.39
C SER A 48 -15.61 4.93 2.58
N LYS A 49 -14.64 4.90 3.50
CA LYS A 49 -13.85 6.08 3.85
C LYS A 49 -12.97 6.56 2.70
N MET A 50 -12.45 5.65 1.87
CA MET A 50 -11.65 6.00 0.69
C MET A 50 -12.43 6.84 -0.34
N HIS A 51 -13.75 6.69 -0.40
CA HIS A 51 -14.57 7.44 -1.36
C HIS A 51 -14.83 8.88 -0.91
N ASP A 52 -15.02 9.09 0.40
CA ASP A 52 -15.40 10.38 0.99
C ASP A 52 -14.25 11.39 1.09
N ILE A 53 -13.00 10.91 1.08
CA ILE A 53 -11.80 11.76 1.22
C ILE A 53 -11.49 12.54 -0.07
N VAL A 54 -11.88 11.99 -1.22
CA VAL A 54 -11.51 12.55 -2.53
C VAL A 54 -12.58 13.56 -2.98
N PRO A 55 -12.22 14.82 -3.26
CA PRO A 55 -13.16 15.78 -3.83
C PRO A 55 -13.73 15.31 -5.16
N ARG A 56 -15.05 15.50 -5.33
CA ARG A 56 -15.80 15.07 -6.52
C ARG A 56 -16.64 16.21 -7.07
N ASP A 57 -16.84 16.20 -8.38
CA ASP A 57 -17.76 17.12 -9.05
C ASP A 57 -19.24 16.73 -8.83
N ALA A 58 -20.16 17.53 -9.38
CA ALA A 58 -21.60 17.31 -9.27
C ALA A 58 -22.08 16.00 -9.93
N GLN A 59 -21.25 15.37 -10.76
CA GLN A 59 -21.50 14.08 -11.40
C GLN A 59 -20.77 12.94 -10.70
N GLY A 60 -20.16 13.20 -9.54
CA GLY A 60 -19.46 12.20 -8.73
C GLY A 60 -18.06 11.85 -9.24
N ARG A 61 -17.50 12.60 -10.20
CA ARG A 61 -16.19 12.31 -10.78
C ARG A 61 -15.09 12.99 -9.99
N SER A 62 -13.97 12.31 -9.79
CA SER A 62 -12.76 12.93 -9.26
C SER A 62 -11.81 13.38 -10.38
N ASN A 63 -10.90 14.29 -10.05
CA ASN A 63 -9.76 14.67 -10.88
C ASN A 63 -8.61 13.65 -10.84
N TYR A 64 -8.79 12.45 -10.27
CA TYR A 64 -7.72 11.46 -10.14
C TYR A 64 -8.03 10.21 -10.96
N ARG A 65 -6.99 9.56 -11.47
CA ARG A 65 -7.06 8.24 -12.10
C ARG A 65 -5.84 7.42 -11.71
N LEU A 66 -5.83 6.17 -12.17
CA LEU A 66 -4.70 5.25 -12.04
C LEU A 66 -4.30 4.77 -13.43
N ALA A 67 -3.00 4.72 -13.69
CA ALA A 67 -2.44 4.10 -14.88
C ALA A 67 -1.41 3.03 -14.49
N ALA A 68 -1.25 2.02 -15.34
CA ALA A 68 -0.15 1.09 -15.27
C ALA A 68 0.85 1.40 -16.38
N ILE A 69 2.14 1.46 -16.03
CA ILE A 69 3.23 1.59 -16.99
C ILE A 69 4.14 0.36 -17.04
N ARG A 70 4.80 0.15 -18.19
CA ARG A 70 5.78 -0.92 -18.42
C ARG A 70 7.14 -0.35 -18.86
N PRO A 71 8.06 -0.06 -17.92
CA PRO A 71 9.35 0.60 -18.21
C PRO A 71 10.21 -0.13 -19.25
N SER A 72 10.29 -1.47 -19.18
CA SER A 72 11.02 -2.31 -20.14
C SER A 72 10.58 -2.17 -21.61
N GLN A 73 9.40 -1.62 -21.85
CA GLN A 73 8.87 -1.41 -23.20
C GLN A 73 9.14 0.01 -23.73
N ILE A 74 9.85 0.85 -22.98
CA ILE A 74 10.26 2.21 -23.36
C ILE A 74 11.74 2.52 -23.05
N ASP A 75 12.56 1.47 -22.89
CA ASP A 75 13.99 1.59 -22.56
C ASP A 75 14.24 2.46 -21.31
N LEU A 76 13.42 2.27 -20.29
CA LEU A 76 13.55 2.92 -18.98
C LEU A 76 14.00 1.87 -17.96
N ASP A 77 15.15 2.12 -17.32
CA ASP A 77 15.68 1.25 -16.27
C ASP A 77 14.78 1.29 -15.03
N ASP A 78 14.76 0.19 -14.30
CA ASP A 78 14.04 -0.01 -13.04
C ASP A 78 14.38 1.06 -12.00
N ASN A 79 15.66 1.44 -11.92
CA ASN A 79 16.15 2.43 -10.97
C ASN A 79 15.74 3.86 -11.35
N ASP A 80 15.46 4.11 -12.63
CA ASP A 80 15.16 5.44 -13.16
C ASP A 80 13.65 5.75 -13.13
N VAL A 81 12.79 4.77 -12.84
CA VAL A 81 11.33 4.95 -12.89
C VAL A 81 10.86 6.01 -11.88
N THR A 82 11.42 6.02 -10.68
CA THR A 82 11.03 6.99 -9.64
C THR A 82 11.35 8.41 -10.07
N ASP A 83 12.58 8.64 -10.54
CA ASP A 83 13.03 9.96 -11.00
C ASP A 83 12.25 10.40 -12.24
N PHE A 84 12.00 9.48 -13.17
CA PHE A 84 11.18 9.75 -14.35
C PHE A 84 9.77 10.26 -14.01
N ILE A 85 9.09 9.64 -13.03
CA ILE A 85 7.77 10.10 -12.59
C ILE A 85 7.87 11.44 -11.84
N ALA A 86 8.89 11.62 -11.00
CA ALA A 86 9.12 12.85 -10.24
C ALA A 86 9.38 14.06 -11.15
N GLU A 87 10.21 13.90 -12.18
CA GLU A 87 10.50 14.96 -13.16
C GLU A 87 9.25 15.44 -13.89
N ILE A 88 8.35 14.51 -14.29
CA ILE A 88 7.09 14.87 -14.95
C ILE A 88 6.17 15.61 -13.98
N ALA A 89 6.07 15.13 -12.72
CA ALA A 89 5.28 15.79 -11.69
C ALA A 89 5.77 17.22 -11.43
N GLU A 90 7.08 17.41 -11.25
CA GLU A 90 7.69 18.71 -11.00
C GLU A 90 7.51 19.67 -12.19
N ARG A 91 7.80 19.21 -13.40
CA ARG A 91 7.69 20.02 -14.62
C ARG A 91 6.26 20.48 -14.88
N THR A 92 5.27 19.62 -14.64
CA THR A 92 3.86 19.91 -14.93
C THR A 92 3.17 20.64 -13.77
N GLY A 93 3.71 20.54 -12.55
CA GLY A 93 3.05 20.95 -11.32
C GLY A 93 1.84 20.08 -10.95
N GLU A 94 1.67 18.93 -11.62
CA GLU A 94 0.57 18.01 -11.38
C GLU A 94 0.97 16.90 -10.40
N PHE A 95 -0.03 16.36 -9.69
CA PHE A 95 0.22 15.22 -8.81
C PHE A 95 0.39 13.93 -9.62
N LEU A 96 1.53 13.26 -9.45
CA LEU A 96 1.83 11.91 -9.94
C LEU A 96 2.64 11.19 -8.88
N GLN A 97 2.27 9.94 -8.57
CA GLN A 97 2.98 9.13 -7.60
C GLN A 97 2.91 7.65 -7.98
N ILE A 98 4.03 6.94 -7.85
CA ILE A 98 4.04 5.48 -7.94
C ILE A 98 3.35 4.94 -6.68
N VAL A 99 2.26 4.20 -6.88
CA VAL A 99 1.42 3.66 -5.79
C VAL A 99 1.50 2.13 -5.69
N ASN A 100 2.05 1.47 -6.69
CA ASN A 100 2.39 0.06 -6.64
C ASN A 100 3.67 -0.26 -7.42
N PHE A 101 4.64 -0.83 -6.73
CA PHE A 101 5.82 -1.49 -7.30
C PHE A 101 5.48 -2.98 -7.48
N ASN A 102 4.94 -3.36 -8.64
CA ASN A 102 4.37 -4.71 -8.83
C ASN A 102 5.39 -5.70 -9.38
N LEU A 103 6.07 -5.35 -10.47
CA LEU A 103 7.03 -6.22 -11.15
C LEU A 103 8.23 -5.39 -11.57
N ARG A 104 9.41 -5.79 -11.09
CA ARG A 104 10.69 -5.17 -11.42
C ARG A 104 10.85 -5.01 -12.94
N GLY A 105 11.11 -3.79 -13.40
CA GLY A 105 11.27 -3.43 -14.81
C GLY A 105 10.02 -3.61 -15.70
N SER A 106 8.89 -4.10 -15.19
CA SER A 106 7.76 -4.50 -16.03
C SER A 106 6.41 -3.92 -15.65
N GLN A 107 6.12 -3.63 -14.38
CA GLN A 107 4.80 -3.16 -14.00
C GLN A 107 4.84 -2.25 -12.77
N TYR A 108 4.42 -1.01 -13.00
CA TYR A 108 4.26 0.03 -11.99
C TYR A 108 2.87 0.62 -12.12
N ALA A 109 2.18 0.86 -11.00
CA ALA A 109 0.94 1.60 -11.00
C ALA A 109 1.18 3.02 -10.50
N ILE A 110 0.70 4.00 -11.26
CA ILE A 110 0.89 5.43 -11.00
C ILE A 110 -0.50 6.02 -10.78
N ALA A 111 -0.71 6.61 -9.62
CA ALA A 111 -1.88 7.45 -9.36
C ALA A 111 -1.51 8.90 -9.67
N GLY A 112 -2.44 9.63 -10.26
CA GLY A 112 -2.19 11.03 -10.59
C GLY A 112 -3.46 11.81 -10.87
N THR A 113 -3.32 13.12 -11.05
CA THR A 113 -4.39 13.91 -11.65
C THR A 113 -4.64 13.44 -13.09
N VAL A 114 -5.84 13.70 -13.62
CA VAL A 114 -6.16 13.40 -15.02
C VAL A 114 -5.12 14.03 -15.95
N ARG A 115 -4.81 15.31 -15.76
CA ARG A 115 -3.81 16.03 -16.55
C ARG A 115 -2.40 15.48 -16.37
N GLY A 116 -1.99 15.16 -15.14
CA GLY A 116 -0.67 14.55 -14.90
C GLY A 116 -0.51 13.21 -15.63
N LEU A 117 -1.57 12.39 -15.66
CA LEU A 117 -1.56 11.11 -16.36
C LEU A 117 -1.59 11.26 -17.88
N GLU A 118 -2.23 12.29 -18.43
CA GLU A 118 -2.15 12.64 -19.86
C GLU A 118 -0.72 13.02 -20.27
N GLU A 119 -0.05 13.84 -19.46
CA GLU A 119 1.35 14.23 -19.68
C GLU A 119 2.31 13.02 -19.56
N LEU A 120 2.04 12.12 -18.60
CA LEU A 120 2.77 10.86 -18.48
C LEU A 120 2.56 9.96 -19.70
N GLU A 121 1.32 9.80 -20.19
CA GLU A 121 1.04 9.02 -21.39
C GLU A 121 1.77 9.58 -22.62
N ALA A 122 1.77 10.90 -22.79
CA ALA A 122 2.48 11.57 -23.88
C ALA A 122 3.99 11.32 -23.83
N GLU A 123 4.60 11.40 -22.64
CA GLU A 123 6.04 11.16 -22.46
C GLU A 123 6.40 9.67 -22.66
N VAL A 124 5.55 8.76 -22.19
CA VAL A 124 5.71 7.30 -22.42
C VAL A 124 5.62 6.99 -23.91
N GLU A 125 4.69 7.59 -24.65
CA GLU A 125 4.56 7.39 -26.09
C GLU A 125 5.76 7.98 -26.85
N ARG A 126 6.25 9.16 -26.46
CA ARG A 126 7.48 9.75 -27.03
C ARG A 126 8.68 8.81 -26.87
N ARG A 127 8.88 8.25 -25.67
CA ARG A 127 9.98 7.28 -25.42
C ARG A 127 9.78 5.98 -26.17
N ARG A 128 8.54 5.52 -26.32
CA ARG A 128 8.21 4.33 -27.13
C ARG A 128 8.60 4.53 -28.60
N GLU A 129 8.31 5.68 -29.19
CA GLU A 129 8.68 5.99 -30.58
C GLU A 129 10.21 5.96 -30.78
N ILE A 130 10.97 6.47 -29.80
CA ILE A 130 12.44 6.48 -29.84
C ILE A 130 13.01 5.07 -29.69
N SER A 131 12.50 4.29 -28.75
CA SER A 131 13.01 2.94 -28.45
C SER A 131 12.50 1.86 -29.41
N GLY A 132 11.49 2.16 -30.24
CA GLY A 132 10.80 1.16 -31.05
C GLY A 132 9.95 0.18 -30.23
N GLY A 133 9.59 0.58 -29.01
CA GLY A 133 8.91 -0.24 -28.02
C GLY A 133 7.42 -0.49 -28.29
N LYS A 134 6.79 -1.24 -27.39
CA LYS A 134 5.35 -1.55 -27.45
C LYS A 134 4.54 -0.55 -26.61
N ARG A 135 3.21 -0.64 -26.69
CA ARG A 135 2.32 0.13 -25.82
C ARG A 135 2.65 -0.14 -24.36
N SER A 136 2.97 0.94 -23.65
CA SER A 136 3.59 0.89 -22.32
C SER A 136 2.83 1.68 -21.27
N PHE A 137 1.70 2.29 -21.65
CA PHE A 137 0.78 3.00 -20.78
C PHE A 137 -0.62 2.41 -20.94
N ILE A 138 -1.27 2.11 -19.81
CA ILE A 138 -2.62 1.56 -19.74
C ILE A 138 -3.37 2.28 -18.62
N LEU A 139 -4.39 3.05 -18.97
CA LEU A 139 -5.29 3.63 -17.98
C LEU A 139 -6.15 2.52 -17.34
N VAL A 140 -6.28 2.52 -16.02
CA VAL A 140 -7.06 1.52 -15.29
C VAL A 140 -8.52 2.00 -15.18
N PRO A 141 -9.47 1.26 -15.77
CA PRO A 141 -10.87 1.69 -15.81
C PRO A 141 -11.52 1.59 -14.43
N GLY A 142 -12.41 2.54 -14.13
CA GLY A 142 -13.24 2.54 -12.92
C GLY A 142 -12.53 2.96 -11.63
N ILE A 143 -11.23 3.22 -11.66
CA ILE A 143 -10.48 3.70 -10.49
C ILE A 143 -10.33 5.22 -10.59
N ASP A 144 -10.90 5.91 -9.62
CA ASP A 144 -10.88 7.36 -9.52
C ASP A 144 -10.46 7.87 -8.12
N VAL A 145 -9.81 7.02 -7.33
CA VAL A 145 -9.24 7.35 -6.03
C VAL A 145 -7.73 7.09 -6.08
N PRO A 146 -6.86 8.04 -5.68
CA PRO A 146 -5.41 7.86 -5.69
C PRO A 146 -4.96 7.07 -4.45
N PHE A 147 -5.34 5.79 -4.37
CA PHE A 147 -4.98 4.95 -3.22
C PHE A 147 -3.47 4.74 -3.09
N HIS A 148 -3.02 4.47 -1.86
CA HIS A 148 -1.60 4.36 -1.47
C HIS A 148 -0.74 5.61 -1.75
N SER A 149 -1.38 6.74 -2.07
CA SER A 149 -0.68 8.02 -2.19
C SER A 149 -0.76 8.85 -0.92
N GLU A 150 0.04 9.90 -0.89
CA GLU A 150 0.04 10.87 0.21
C GLU A 150 -1.29 11.63 0.34
N VAL A 151 -2.08 11.73 -0.75
CA VAL A 151 -3.39 12.41 -0.79
C VAL A 151 -4.34 11.85 0.27
N LEU A 152 -4.26 10.55 0.57
CA LEU A 152 -5.16 9.89 1.53
C LEU A 152 -4.67 9.94 2.99
N ARG A 153 -3.52 10.56 3.28
CA ARG A 153 -3.00 10.65 4.66
C ARG A 153 -3.99 11.29 5.64
N VAL A 154 -4.81 12.22 5.17
CA VAL A 154 -5.84 12.90 5.98
C VAL A 154 -6.87 11.93 6.60
N GLY A 155 -7.11 10.77 5.98
CA GLY A 155 -8.05 9.77 6.48
C GLY A 155 -7.44 8.73 7.43
N VAL A 156 -6.11 8.71 7.59
CA VAL A 156 -5.42 7.63 8.31
C VAL A 156 -5.75 7.64 9.79
N ALA A 157 -5.83 8.81 10.44
CA ALA A 157 -6.13 8.90 11.86
C ALA A 157 -7.54 8.37 12.19
N ASP A 158 -8.52 8.65 11.35
CA ASP A 158 -9.89 8.13 11.49
C ASP A 158 -9.91 6.61 11.35
N PHE A 159 -9.22 6.09 10.32
CA PHE A 159 -9.16 4.66 10.06
C PHE A 159 -8.42 3.90 11.18
N ARG A 160 -7.34 4.48 11.72
CA ARG A 160 -6.60 3.94 12.87
C ARG A 160 -7.52 3.73 14.08
N ARG A 161 -8.34 4.73 14.42
CA ARG A 161 -9.31 4.59 15.53
C ARG A 161 -10.36 3.51 15.29
N SER A 162 -10.73 3.25 14.04
CA SER A 162 -11.61 2.12 13.71
C SER A 162 -10.90 0.77 13.86
N LEU A 163 -9.63 0.68 13.46
CA LEU A 163 -8.82 -0.53 13.69
C LEU A 163 -8.65 -0.81 15.19
N GLU A 164 -8.33 0.20 16.00
CA GLU A 164 -8.17 0.05 17.46
C GLU A 164 -9.43 -0.51 18.15
N ARG A 165 -10.62 -0.30 17.59
CA ARG A 165 -11.88 -0.85 18.14
C ARG A 165 -12.09 -2.32 17.84
N VAL A 166 -11.51 -2.83 16.77
CA VAL A 166 -11.74 -4.20 16.28
C VAL A 166 -10.54 -5.12 16.46
N MET A 167 -9.34 -4.56 16.63
CA MET A 167 -8.11 -5.29 16.87
C MET A 167 -8.10 -5.83 18.30
N PRO A 168 -7.76 -7.12 18.52
CA PRO A 168 -7.65 -7.66 19.87
C PRO A 168 -6.47 -7.05 20.61
N THR A 169 -6.63 -6.82 21.92
CA THR A 169 -5.59 -6.27 22.80
C THR A 169 -4.58 -7.31 23.31
N ASP A 170 -4.95 -8.60 23.29
CA ASP A 170 -4.15 -9.69 23.88
C ASP A 170 -3.68 -10.71 22.83
N ALA A 171 -3.45 -10.27 21.58
CA ALA A 171 -2.96 -11.15 20.52
C ALA A 171 -1.52 -11.61 20.78
N ASP A 172 -1.24 -12.89 20.49
CA ASP A 172 0.11 -13.44 20.54
C ASP A 172 0.94 -12.94 19.34
N PRO A 173 1.99 -12.13 19.56
CA PRO A 173 2.81 -11.60 18.47
C PRO A 173 3.60 -12.68 17.72
N GLU A 174 3.85 -13.85 18.31
CA GLU A 174 4.55 -14.98 17.67
C GLU A 174 3.80 -15.55 16.47
N LEU A 175 2.50 -15.23 16.35
CA LEU A 175 1.69 -15.57 15.18
C LEU A 175 2.08 -14.75 13.94
N LEU A 176 2.75 -13.60 14.12
CA LEU A 176 3.13 -12.68 13.05
C LEU A 176 4.65 -12.61 12.84
N ILE A 177 5.44 -12.70 13.91
CA ILE A 177 6.90 -12.57 13.85
C ILE A 177 7.50 -13.58 12.86
N GLY A 178 8.25 -13.08 11.88
CA GLY A 178 8.87 -13.87 10.81
C GLY A 178 7.90 -14.48 9.79
N LYS A 179 6.58 -14.35 10.01
CA LYS A 179 5.53 -14.99 9.20
C LYS A 179 4.73 -13.98 8.40
N TYR A 180 4.66 -12.72 8.80
CA TYR A 180 3.90 -11.69 8.10
C TYR A 180 4.85 -10.74 7.36
N ILE A 181 4.56 -10.44 6.09
CA ILE A 181 5.26 -9.39 5.33
C ILE A 181 4.25 -8.26 5.04
N PRO A 182 4.40 -7.09 5.69
CA PRO A 182 3.57 -5.92 5.41
C PRO A 182 3.77 -5.36 4.01
N ASN A 183 2.77 -4.65 3.48
CA ASN A 183 2.96 -3.89 2.24
C ASN A 183 3.84 -2.63 2.44
N LEU A 184 3.80 -2.02 3.63
CA LEU A 184 4.54 -0.79 3.93
C LEU A 184 6.04 -1.02 4.06
N VAL A 185 6.43 -2.09 4.78
CA VAL A 185 7.83 -2.46 5.05
C VAL A 185 8.09 -3.80 4.36
N PRO A 186 8.91 -3.86 3.30
CA PRO A 186 9.02 -5.03 2.43
C PRO A 186 9.96 -6.13 3.00
N ARG A 187 9.87 -6.39 4.30
CA ARG A 187 10.61 -7.48 4.98
C ARG A 187 9.74 -8.14 6.05
N PRO A 188 10.08 -9.37 6.49
CA PRO A 188 9.31 -10.07 7.52
C PRO A 188 9.16 -9.23 8.79
N PHE A 189 7.94 -9.20 9.33
CA PHE A 189 7.58 -8.51 10.56
C PHE A 189 8.41 -9.04 11.73
N THR A 190 8.95 -8.12 12.50
CA THR A 190 9.64 -8.39 13.77
C THR A 190 9.26 -7.29 14.76
N LEU A 191 9.48 -7.54 16.04
CA LEU A 191 9.33 -6.51 17.07
C LEU A 191 10.63 -5.73 17.31
N ASP A 192 11.65 -5.91 16.47
CA ASP A 192 12.97 -5.32 16.66
C ASP A 192 12.95 -3.80 16.45
N ARG A 193 13.83 -3.09 17.17
CA ARG A 193 13.87 -1.63 17.17
C ARG A 193 14.05 -1.05 15.76
N ASP A 194 14.92 -1.66 14.96
CA ASP A 194 15.19 -1.25 13.58
C ASP A 194 13.94 -1.37 12.69
N PHE A 195 13.04 -2.32 12.96
CA PHE A 195 11.77 -2.46 12.25
C PHE A 195 10.81 -1.31 12.59
N ILE A 196 10.77 -0.90 13.85
CA ILE A 196 9.96 0.24 14.30
C ILE A 196 10.51 1.55 13.72
N GLU A 197 11.85 1.71 13.71
CA GLU A 197 12.53 2.86 13.11
C GLU A 197 12.22 2.95 11.61
N GLU A 198 12.27 1.85 10.86
CA GLU A 198 11.94 1.83 9.43
C GLU A 198 10.48 2.24 9.15
N ILE A 199 9.51 1.78 9.97
CA ILE A 199 8.12 2.26 9.86
C ILE A 199 8.09 3.78 10.07
N ARG A 200 8.79 4.27 11.09
CA ARG A 200 8.78 5.69 11.46
C ARG A 200 9.41 6.59 10.40
N ASP A 201 10.43 6.11 9.71
CA ASP A 201 11.08 6.81 8.59
C ASP A 201 10.19 6.88 7.35
N LEU A 202 9.36 5.85 7.12
CA LEU A 202 8.46 5.78 5.97
C LEU A 202 7.16 6.59 6.16
N VAL A 203 6.63 6.66 7.39
CA VAL A 203 5.36 7.32 7.68
C VAL A 203 5.37 8.15 8.97
N PRO A 204 4.60 9.26 9.02
CA PRO A 204 4.47 10.07 10.23
C PRO A 204 3.65 9.33 11.30
N ALA A 205 4.33 8.48 12.07
CA ALA A 205 3.74 7.63 13.11
C ALA A 205 4.15 8.11 14.51
N GLU A 206 3.65 9.28 14.93
CA GLU A 206 3.94 9.88 16.25
C GLU A 206 3.81 8.91 17.45
N PRO A 207 2.82 7.99 17.50
CA PRO A 207 2.74 7.04 18.61
C PRO A 207 3.94 6.07 18.74
N LEU A 208 4.74 5.91 17.68
CA LEU A 208 5.95 5.07 17.76
C LEU A 208 7.13 5.80 18.43
N ASP A 209 7.07 7.13 18.56
CA ASP A 209 8.18 7.93 19.10
C ASP A 209 8.48 7.58 20.57
N GLU A 210 7.44 7.31 21.37
CA GLU A 210 7.62 6.89 22.77
C GLU A 210 8.25 5.49 22.89
N ILE A 211 7.89 4.59 21.97
CA ILE A 211 8.43 3.22 21.93
C ILE A 211 9.90 3.25 21.51
N LEU A 212 10.25 4.09 20.54
CA LEU A 212 11.64 4.25 20.10
C LEU A 212 12.52 4.93 21.15
N ALA A 213 11.96 5.86 21.93
CA ALA A 213 12.67 6.54 23.00
C ALA A 213 13.05 5.59 24.16
N ASP A 214 12.19 4.64 24.50
CA ASP A 214 12.39 3.69 25.60
C ASP A 214 12.02 2.24 25.24
N TYR A 215 12.70 1.73 24.22
CA TYR A 215 12.39 0.44 23.61
C TYR A 215 12.52 -0.75 24.58
N ASP A 216 13.54 -0.74 25.44
CA ASP A 216 13.80 -1.87 26.35
C ASP A 216 12.70 -2.01 27.40
N THR A 217 12.16 -0.90 27.92
CA THR A 217 11.01 -0.92 28.83
C THR A 217 9.77 -1.45 28.13
N TRP A 218 9.47 -0.95 26.93
CA TRP A 218 8.31 -1.43 26.15
C TRP A 218 8.39 -2.93 25.82
N ARG A 219 9.58 -3.43 25.46
CA ARG A 219 9.80 -4.83 25.12
C ARG A 219 9.67 -5.77 26.32
N ASN A 220 10.20 -5.38 27.48
CA ASN A 220 10.29 -6.26 28.65
C ASN A 220 9.09 -6.13 29.60
N GLU A 221 8.55 -4.93 29.76
CA GLU A 221 7.53 -4.63 30.78
C GLU A 221 6.12 -4.52 30.20
N ARG A 222 5.99 -4.33 28.88
CA ARG A 222 4.70 -4.16 28.16
C ARG A 222 3.75 -3.17 28.89
N PRO A 223 4.22 -1.93 29.16
CA PRO A 223 3.38 -0.91 29.76
C PRO A 223 2.14 -0.66 28.89
N ARG A 224 1.00 -0.37 29.52
CA ARG A 224 -0.29 -0.12 28.86
C ARG A 224 -0.56 1.36 28.68
#